data_AF-A0A535BZ19-F1
#
_entry.id   AF-A0A535BZ19-F1
#
_cell.length_a   1.000
_cell.length_b   1.000
_cell.length_c   1.000
_cell.angle_alpha   90.00
_cell.angle_beta   90.00
_cell.angle_gamma   90.00
#
_symmetry.space_group_name_H-M   'P 1'
#
loop_
_entity.id
_entity.type
_entity.pdbx_description
1 polymer ?
#
loop_
_entity_poly.entity_id
_entity_poly.type
_entity_poly.pdbx_seq_one_letter_code
_entity_poly.pdbx_strand_id
1 'polypeptide(L)'
;MASSLERLQKQYDVDIHWRSFELRPAGSPPISPQYRARIEASRPLLVKRARDEYGLELNVGPSGIDSRPALIAEKYAEAQGKGAAFHAALMQAYWQQARSIDDRAVLKEITEQVGLNTENFD
;
A
#
# COMPACT_ATOMS: atom_id res chain seq x y z
N MET A 1 15.92 7.61 -1.41
CA MET A 1 14.74 8.51 -1.40
C MET A 1 13.65 7.82 -0.59
N ALA A 2 13.06 8.52 0.39
CA ALA A 2 12.28 7.93 1.49
C ALA A 2 11.13 8.87 1.89
N SER A 3 10.00 8.30 2.28
CA SER A 3 8.81 8.98 2.81
C SER A 3 9.12 9.78 4.08
N SER A 4 8.23 10.69 4.47
CA SER A 4 8.38 11.48 5.70
C SER A 4 8.49 10.61 6.96
N LEU A 5 7.75 9.51 7.02
CA LEU A 5 7.76 8.59 8.16
C LEU A 5 9.09 7.82 8.27
N GLU A 6 9.62 7.34 7.15
CA GLU A 6 10.94 6.69 7.12
C GLU A 6 12.07 7.66 7.49
N ARG A 7 11.97 8.93 7.09
CA ARG A 7 12.93 9.97 7.52
C ARG A 7 12.82 10.23 9.02
N LEU A 8 11.60 10.26 9.56
CA LEU A 8 11.36 10.46 10.99
C LEU A 8 11.98 9.34 11.83
N GLN A 9 11.74 8.07 11.49
CA GLN A 9 12.33 6.92 12.20
C GLN A 9 13.87 6.87 12.13
N LYS A 10 14.48 7.38 11.05
CA LYS A 10 15.94 7.45 10.94
C LYS A 10 16.54 8.56 11.80
N GLN A 11 15.80 9.64 12.01
CA GLN A 11 16.28 10.81 12.71
C GLN A 11 15.98 10.77 14.21
N TYR A 12 14.92 10.09 14.61
CA TYR A 12 14.43 10.05 15.99
C TYR A 12 14.13 8.61 16.40
N ASP A 13 14.30 8.32 17.69
CA ASP A 13 13.92 7.05 18.30
C ASP A 13 12.40 6.99 18.49
N VAL A 14 11.68 6.66 17.41
CA VAL A 14 10.22 6.58 17.40
C VAL A 14 9.74 5.25 16.83
N ASP A 15 8.78 4.65 17.52
CA ASP A 15 8.09 3.45 17.06
C ASP A 15 6.89 3.84 16.17
N ILE A 16 6.84 3.25 14.97
CA ILE A 16 5.69 3.40 14.06
C ILE A 16 4.77 2.20 14.20
N HIS A 17 3.52 2.48 14.57
CA HIS A 17 2.44 1.50 14.60
C HIS A 17 1.45 1.76 13.46
N TRP A 18 1.44 0.88 12.45
CA TRP A 18 0.53 0.99 11.31
C TRP A 18 -0.90 0.61 11.71
N ARG A 19 -1.85 1.51 11.44
CA ARG A 19 -3.29 1.32 11.68
C ARG A 19 -4.03 1.41 10.36
N SER A 20 -4.07 0.29 9.65
CA SER A 20 -4.70 0.17 8.34
C SER A 20 -6.23 0.17 8.46
N PHE A 21 -6.90 0.79 7.50
CA PHE A 21 -8.36 0.86 7.41
C PHE A 21 -8.81 0.89 5.94
N GLU A 22 -10.03 0.44 5.68
CA GLU A 22 -10.63 0.52 4.34
C GLU A 22 -11.10 1.94 4.07
N LEU A 23 -10.49 2.61 3.08
CA LEU A 23 -10.95 3.93 2.63
C LEU A 23 -12.38 3.88 2.07
N ARG A 24 -12.73 2.75 1.44
CA ARG A 24 -14.04 2.49 0.83
C ARG A 24 -14.42 1.03 1.03
N PRO A 25 -15.07 0.68 2.16
CA PRO A 25 -15.46 -0.70 2.43
C PRO A 25 -16.44 -1.27 1.40
N ALA A 26 -16.49 -2.61 1.31
CA ALA A 26 -17.51 -3.31 0.52
C ALA A 26 -18.92 -2.78 0.86
N GLY A 27 -19.71 -2.46 -0.18
CA GLY A 27 -21.03 -1.83 -0.03
C GLY A 27 -21.03 -0.29 -0.02
N SER A 28 -19.87 0.36 -0.11
CA SER A 28 -19.79 1.83 -0.25
C SER A 28 -20.48 2.32 -1.54
N PRO A 29 -21.20 3.46 -1.52
CA PRO A 29 -21.85 4.02 -2.70
C PRO A 29 -20.84 4.28 -3.83
N PRO A 30 -21.16 4.01 -5.11
CA PRO A 30 -20.20 4.12 -6.20
C PRO A 30 -19.56 5.52 -6.27
N ILE A 31 -18.30 5.58 -6.70
CA ILE A 31 -17.62 6.84 -6.92
C ILE A 31 -18.32 7.60 -8.06
N SER A 32 -18.75 8.84 -7.81
CA SER A 32 -19.37 9.66 -8.84
C SER A 32 -18.38 9.97 -9.98
N PRO A 33 -18.86 10.14 -11.23
CA PRO A 33 -17.98 10.49 -12.35
C PRO A 33 -17.17 11.78 -12.10
N GLN A 34 -17.79 12.77 -11.46
CA GLN A 34 -17.16 14.06 -11.11
C GLN A 34 -16.01 13.87 -10.12
N TYR A 35 -16.20 13.03 -9.09
CA TYR A 35 -15.16 12.74 -8.12
C TYR A 35 -14.01 11.95 -8.75
N ARG A 36 -14.33 10.98 -9.62
CA ARG A 36 -13.32 10.24 -10.39
C ARG A 36 -12.49 11.18 -11.26
N ALA A 37 -13.12 12.08 -12.00
CA ALA A 37 -12.42 13.07 -12.82
C ALA A 37 -11.48 13.95 -11.99
N ARG A 38 -11.88 14.33 -10.77
CA ARG A 38 -11.02 15.09 -9.84
C ARG A 38 -9.80 14.29 -9.39
N ILE A 39 -9.95 13.00 -9.10
CA ILE A 39 -8.82 12.11 -8.75
C ILE A 39 -7.85 12.07 -9.93
N GLU A 40 -8.34 11.78 -11.13
CA GLU A 40 -7.51 11.70 -12.34
C GLU A 40 -6.78 13.02 -12.62
N ALA A 41 -7.47 14.16 -12.53
CA ALA A 41 -6.87 15.48 -12.72
C ALA A 41 -5.80 15.81 -11.67
N SER A 42 -5.86 15.21 -10.47
CA SER A 42 -4.87 15.41 -9.41
C SER A 42 -3.63 14.51 -9.52
N ARG A 43 -3.67 13.43 -10.32
CA ARG A 43 -2.56 12.47 -10.44
C ARG A 43 -1.24 13.11 -10.87
N PRO A 44 -1.17 14.02 -11.86
CA PRO A 44 0.10 14.63 -12.25
C PRO A 44 0.78 15.38 -11.10
N LEU A 45 -0.01 16.07 -10.27
CA LEU A 45 0.52 16.77 -9.10
C LEU A 45 1.03 15.79 -8.03
N LEU A 46 0.33 14.67 -7.81
CA LEU A 46 0.79 13.60 -6.90
C LEU A 46 2.14 13.04 -7.35
N VAL A 47 2.25 12.65 -8.62
CA VAL A 47 3.50 12.08 -9.19
C VAL A 47 4.64 13.09 -9.10
N LYS A 48 4.37 14.36 -9.46
CA LYS A 48 5.38 15.42 -9.38
C LYS A 48 5.88 15.62 -7.95
N ARG A 49 4.98 15.70 -6.96
CA ARG A 49 5.38 15.85 -5.55
C ARG A 49 6.17 14.66 -5.03
N ALA A 50 5.74 13.44 -5.36
CA ALA A 50 6.46 12.22 -5.00
C ALA A 50 7.90 12.25 -5.52
N ARG A 51 8.11 12.67 -6.76
CA ARG A 51 9.43 12.84 -7.36
C ARG A 51 10.21 13.99 -6.73
N ASP A 52 9.65 15.19 -6.70
CA ASP A 52 10.41 16.41 -6.35
C ASP A 52 10.77 16.46 -4.86
N GLU A 53 9.85 16.04 -3.97
CA GLU A 53 10.04 16.15 -2.51
C GLU A 53 10.64 14.87 -1.90
N TYR A 54 10.24 13.71 -2.42
CA TYR A 54 10.59 12.41 -1.84
C TYR A 54 11.51 11.59 -2.73
N GLY A 55 11.69 11.97 -4.00
CA GLY A 55 12.38 11.21 -5.02
C GLY A 55 11.83 9.80 -5.20
N LEU A 56 10.52 9.67 -5.10
CA LEU A 56 9.82 8.43 -5.36
C LEU A 56 9.22 8.51 -6.75
N GLU A 57 9.60 7.56 -7.61
CA GLU A 57 8.95 7.37 -8.90
C GLU A 57 7.70 6.54 -8.69
N LEU A 58 6.54 7.13 -8.98
CA LEU A 58 5.25 6.45 -8.84
C LEU A 58 4.86 5.78 -10.14
N ASN A 59 4.53 4.50 -10.04
CA ASN A 59 3.84 3.71 -11.06
C ASN A 59 2.67 3.02 -10.36
N VAL A 60 1.55 3.74 -10.30
CA VAL A 60 0.42 3.42 -9.42
C VAL A 60 -0.36 2.24 -9.98
N GLY A 61 -0.73 1.32 -9.09
CA GLY A 61 -1.56 0.17 -9.40
C GLY A 61 -2.98 0.55 -9.83
N PRO A 62 -3.80 -0.46 -10.19
CA PRO A 62 -5.14 -0.25 -10.68
C PRO A 62 -6.03 0.49 -9.66
N SER A 63 -6.97 1.28 -10.21
CA SER A 63 -7.98 1.97 -9.41
C SER A 63 -9.20 1.10 -9.17
N GLY A 64 -9.88 1.28 -8.03
CA GLY A 64 -11.15 0.61 -7.76
C GLY A 64 -11.01 -0.85 -7.30
N ILE A 65 -9.81 -1.23 -6.86
CA ILE A 65 -9.53 -2.53 -6.24
C ILE A 65 -10.13 -2.64 -4.83
N ASP A 66 -10.32 -3.87 -4.36
CA ASP A 66 -10.65 -4.15 -2.96
C ASP A 66 -9.38 -4.31 -2.12
N SER A 67 -9.09 -3.34 -1.26
CA SER A 67 -7.91 -3.42 -0.39
C SER A 67 -8.07 -4.39 0.78
N ARG A 68 -9.28 -4.89 1.09
CA ARG A 68 -9.51 -5.71 2.29
C ARG A 68 -8.59 -6.94 2.38
N PRO A 69 -8.37 -7.75 1.34
CA PRO A 69 -7.45 -8.88 1.40
C PRO A 69 -6.02 -8.46 1.79
N ALA A 70 -5.54 -7.34 1.25
CA ALA A 70 -4.23 -6.80 1.58
C ALA A 70 -4.12 -6.38 3.06
N LEU A 71 -5.17 -5.73 3.58
CA LEU A 71 -5.24 -5.30 4.98
C LEU A 71 -5.27 -6.50 5.95
N ILE A 72 -5.96 -7.58 5.59
CA ILE A 72 -5.97 -8.84 6.36
C ILE A 72 -4.58 -9.48 6.36
N ALA A 73 -3.93 -9.55 5.20
CA ALA A 73 -2.58 -10.10 5.08
C ALA A 73 -1.55 -9.29 5.89
N GLU A 74 -1.68 -7.96 5.91
CA GLU A 74 -0.85 -7.09 6.75
C GLU A 74 -1.04 -7.39 8.25
N LYS A 75 -2.29 -7.62 8.71
CA LYS A 75 -2.56 -7.99 10.11
C LYS A 75 -2.00 -9.36 10.47
N TYR A 76 -2.04 -10.31 9.55
CA TYR A 76 -1.35 -11.58 9.71
C TYR A 76 0.17 -11.38 9.85
N ALA A 77 0.78 -10.59 8.96
CA ALA A 77 2.21 -10.31 9.03
C ALA A 77 2.61 -9.57 10.33
N GLU A 78 1.78 -8.63 10.80
CA GLU A 78 1.97 -7.95 12.08
C GLU A 78 1.99 -8.94 13.25
N ALA A 79 1.04 -9.88 13.30
CA ALA A 79 0.99 -10.91 14.34
C ALA A 79 2.22 -11.83 14.35
N GLN A 80 2.94 -11.92 13.23
CA GLN A 80 4.17 -12.69 13.08
C GLN A 80 5.45 -11.84 13.23
N GLY A 81 5.34 -10.57 13.64
CA GLY A 81 6.48 -9.67 13.79
C GLY A 81 7.08 -9.17 12.47
N LYS A 82 6.36 -9.30 11.36
CA LYS A 82 6.78 -8.91 10.00
C LYS A 82 5.94 -7.79 9.40
N GLY A 83 5.08 -7.15 10.19
CA GLY A 83 4.15 -6.11 9.73
C GLY A 83 4.84 -4.96 8.97
N ALA A 84 5.93 -4.40 9.50
CA ALA A 84 6.64 -3.30 8.85
C ALA A 84 7.25 -3.70 7.49
N ALA A 85 7.85 -4.90 7.41
CA ALA A 85 8.43 -5.41 6.17
C ALA A 85 7.33 -5.67 5.12
N PHE A 86 6.22 -6.28 5.55
CA PHE A 86 5.07 -6.53 4.68
C PHE A 86 4.44 -5.23 4.18
N HIS A 87 4.24 -4.25 5.07
CA HIS A 87 3.72 -2.93 4.71
C HIS A 87 4.58 -2.25 3.64
N ALA A 88 5.90 -2.24 3.82
CA ALA A 88 6.83 -1.66 2.86
C ALA A 88 6.74 -2.35 1.48
N ALA A 89 6.75 -3.68 1.46
CA ALA A 89 6.63 -4.47 0.24
C ALA A 89 5.28 -4.26 -0.47
N LEU A 90 4.17 -4.19 0.30
CA LEU A 90 2.83 -3.92 -0.21
C LEU A 90 2.73 -2.51 -0.84
N MET A 91 3.26 -1.50 -0.15
CA MET A 91 3.30 -0.13 -0.66
C MET A 91 4.15 -0.04 -1.93
N GLN A 92 5.29 -0.74 -1.98
CA GLN A 92 6.11 -0.79 -3.19
C GLN A 92 5.38 -1.47 -4.35
N ALA A 93 4.73 -2.61 -4.10
CA ALA A 93 3.97 -3.35 -5.10
C ALA A 93 2.87 -2.48 -5.74
N TYR A 94 2.10 -1.77 -4.92
CA TYR A 94 1.02 -0.92 -5.43
C TYR A 94 1.52 0.40 -6.03
N TRP A 95 2.39 1.14 -5.33
CA TRP A 95 2.72 2.53 -5.72
C TRP A 95 3.88 2.65 -6.71
N GLN A 96 4.75 1.64 -6.81
CA GLN A 96 5.96 1.70 -7.64
C GLN A 96 6.03 0.61 -8.71
N GLN A 97 5.26 -0.48 -8.57
CA GLN A 97 5.29 -1.62 -9.50
C GLN A 97 3.97 -1.80 -10.27
N ALA A 98 2.98 -0.92 -10.06
CA ALA A 98 1.66 -1.00 -10.65
C ALA A 98 0.94 -2.35 -10.48
N ARG A 99 1.20 -3.06 -9.37
CA ARG A 99 0.59 -4.36 -9.10
C ARG A 99 -0.76 -4.21 -8.42
N SER A 100 -1.66 -5.14 -8.69
CA SER A 100 -2.94 -5.22 -7.98
C SER A 100 -2.76 -5.89 -6.63
N ILE A 101 -3.13 -5.22 -5.54
CA ILE A 101 -3.02 -5.76 -4.18
C ILE A 101 -4.30 -6.45 -3.70
N ASP A 102 -5.31 -6.53 -4.56
CA ASP A 102 -6.47 -7.43 -4.40
C ASP A 102 -6.25 -8.79 -5.08
N ASP A 103 -5.16 -8.94 -5.85
CA ASP A 103 -4.74 -10.20 -6.42
C ASP A 103 -4.01 -11.05 -5.37
N ARG A 104 -4.55 -12.24 -5.16
CA ARG A 104 -4.01 -13.18 -4.18
C ARG A 104 -2.62 -13.70 -4.53
N ALA A 105 -2.29 -13.86 -5.80
CA ALA A 105 -0.95 -14.26 -6.22
C ALA A 105 0.08 -13.18 -5.83
N VAL A 106 -0.28 -11.91 -5.99
CA VAL A 106 0.55 -10.77 -5.55
C VAL A 106 0.74 -10.79 -4.03
N LEU A 107 -0.34 -10.99 -3.26
CA LEU A 107 -0.24 -11.04 -1.80
C LEU A 107 0.56 -12.23 -1.29
N LYS A 108 0.43 -13.39 -1.95
CA LYS A 108 1.22 -14.58 -1.64
C LYS A 108 2.72 -14.33 -1.86
N GLU A 109 3.08 -13.77 -3.01
CA GLU A 109 4.48 -13.43 -3.32
C GLU A 109 5.08 -12.45 -2.30
N ILE A 110 4.33 -11.41 -1.92
CA ILE A 110 4.79 -10.44 -0.91
C ILE A 110 4.98 -11.13 0.45
N THR A 111 4.08 -12.04 0.82
CA THR A 111 4.16 -12.81 2.07
C THR A 111 5.41 -13.70 2.10
N GLU A 112 5.71 -14.40 1.00
CA GLU A 112 6.92 -15.21 0.84
C GLU A 112 8.19 -14.34 0.90
N GLN A 113 8.19 -13.17 0.24
CA GLN A 113 9.31 -12.23 0.22
C GLN A 113 9.72 -11.76 1.63
N VAL A 114 8.75 -11.62 2.55
CA VAL A 114 9.03 -11.21 3.94
C VAL A 114 9.32 -12.39 4.87
N GLY A 115 9.38 -13.61 4.32
CA GLY A 115 9.74 -14.84 5.03
C GLY A 115 8.61 -15.44 5.87
N LEU A 116 7.35 -15.22 5.48
CA LEU A 116 6.17 -15.79 6.14
C LEU A 116 5.65 -17.01 5.39
N ASN A 117 4.99 -17.92 6.12
CA ASN A 117 4.35 -19.10 5.55
C ASN A 117 3.07 -18.70 4.78
N THR A 118 2.88 -19.30 3.62
CA THR A 118 1.70 -19.12 2.76
C THR A 118 0.82 -20.35 2.64
N GLU A 119 1.02 -21.35 3.48
CA GLU A 119 0.24 -22.60 3.49
C GLU A 119 -1.28 -22.38 3.62
N ASN A 120 -1.71 -21.25 4.19
CA ASN A 120 -3.12 -20.88 4.32
C ASN A 120 -3.56 -19.77 3.32
N PHE A 121 -2.81 -19.55 2.23
CA PHE A 121 -3.19 -18.66 1.13
C PHE A 121 -3.99 -19.38 0.02
N ASP A 122 -4.71 -20.46 0.36
CA ASP A 122 -5.65 -21.20 -0.50
C ASP A 122 -7.13 -20.88 -0.21
#